data_AF-A0A0L6CS49-F1
#
_entry.id   AF-A0A0L6CS49-F1
#
_cell.length_a   1.000
_cell.length_b   1.000
_cell.length_c   1.000
_cell.angle_alpha   90.00
_cell.angle_beta   90.00
_cell.angle_gamma   90.00
#
_symmetry.space_group_name_H-M   'P 1'
#
loop_
_entity.id
_entity.type
_entity.pdbx_description
1 polymer ?
#
loop_
_entity_poly.entity_id
_entity_poly.type
_entity_poly.pdbx_seq_one_letter_code
_entity_poly.pdbx_strand_id
1 'polypeptide(L)'
;MSCESRNPMPQAAAFRRQPAEVMRLDRMGCSHPTRLSFLRQLLHRIEAEGWVFDRPVWDMDARGVGRAVYRMRFDGGSLSLVAFAHDLPADQRSDRVIATAWDATFALFDGTPGADDLDRLQANVPLQEAGRVSPKELSLSRANRSVRLFDHVVERLAAGQQPDAQMLRETGYLMRTTAVYGSGKFGAADRAMIAGRPALSAPFQAEMLSVWLTRAFTVDLVEHLARARGGDAAVPLREDLRRGLGVGNSTGLGMAPFLVRHPVLLNNWMMAREEALARVRAQASADEMTLAGFRATLAAAVQNATDWQSAHPIQQAKLTDLRDGLARLDRFVAEGWDASAPQPWDALWHWGQKHLPLEAQEALLAAMLEPHGDLIDGLGQCMQADEEAHFGIDGTMRVAELRAILQAQYDWAIHTDYSDPAHCARFWYISEEKLEPRLGERLKEEGASRELPLDTGRQASALWQVLQEEDGDAPLARFLLAHPEHRLMVRRVQTTARHPFAEIRDNLIDAEMLPIDLLRCKLAFFGATRFDPRSDRWVRISLFQGAPYPDDLNPGDAP
;
A
#
# COMPACT_ATOMS: atom_id res chain seq x y z
N MET A 1 -18.87 -6.98 8.62
CA MET A 1 -19.58 -8.11 7.97
C MET A 1 -18.54 -9.17 7.62
N SER A 2 -18.59 -10.38 8.17
CA SER A 2 -17.75 -11.47 7.63
C SER A 2 -18.36 -11.90 6.29
N CYS A 3 -17.56 -11.91 5.23
CA CYS A 3 -18.00 -12.38 3.91
C CYS A 3 -18.25 -13.90 3.89
N GLU A 4 -18.18 -14.60 5.05
CA GLU A 4 -18.43 -16.04 5.19
C GLU A 4 -19.85 -16.43 4.78
N SER A 5 -20.86 -15.65 5.18
CA SER A 5 -22.26 -15.89 4.79
C SER A 5 -22.54 -15.67 3.29
N ARG A 6 -21.60 -15.06 2.58
CA ARG A 6 -21.63 -14.82 1.13
C ARG A 6 -20.48 -15.53 0.41
N ASN A 7 -19.79 -16.47 1.06
CA ASN A 7 -18.67 -17.16 0.46
C ASN A 7 -19.21 -18.18 -0.55
N PRO A 8 -19.02 -17.99 -1.87
CA PRO A 8 -19.49 -18.96 -2.86
C PRO A 8 -18.76 -20.31 -2.77
N MET A 9 -17.66 -20.39 -2.02
CA MET A 9 -16.84 -21.60 -1.86
C MET A 9 -16.43 -21.83 -0.39
N PRO A 10 -17.36 -22.15 0.53
CA PRO A 10 -17.02 -22.37 1.94
C PRO A 10 -15.99 -23.49 2.15
N GLN A 11 -15.96 -24.49 1.26
CA GLN A 11 -14.97 -25.57 1.23
C GLN A 11 -13.53 -25.07 1.00
N ALA A 12 -13.34 -23.89 0.43
CA ALA A 12 -12.01 -23.30 0.23
C ALA A 12 -11.31 -23.01 1.56
N ALA A 13 -12.04 -22.84 2.67
CA ALA A 13 -11.45 -22.55 3.97
C ALA A 13 -10.38 -23.57 4.41
N ALA A 14 -10.48 -24.84 3.98
CA ALA A 14 -9.47 -25.87 4.26
C ALA A 14 -8.09 -25.60 3.61
N PHE A 15 -8.06 -24.79 2.56
CA PHE A 15 -6.84 -24.39 1.83
C PHE A 15 -6.26 -23.07 2.34
N ARG A 16 -6.91 -22.41 3.32
CA ARG A 16 -6.43 -21.13 3.85
C ARG A 16 -5.23 -21.36 4.76
N ARG A 17 -4.18 -20.57 4.55
CA ARG A 17 -3.00 -20.60 5.41
C ARG A 17 -3.33 -20.06 6.80
N GLN A 18 -2.64 -20.61 7.80
CA GLN A 18 -2.85 -20.20 9.19
C GLN A 18 -2.22 -18.82 9.45
N PRO A 19 -2.79 -17.99 10.34
CA PRO A 19 -2.21 -16.69 10.65
C PRO A 19 -0.79 -16.77 11.24
N ALA A 20 -0.45 -17.85 11.93
CA ALA A 20 0.91 -18.11 12.44
C ALA A 20 1.97 -18.23 11.32
N GLU A 21 1.56 -18.61 10.11
CA GLU A 21 2.41 -18.64 8.91
C GLU A 21 2.42 -17.27 8.22
N VAL A 22 1.26 -16.65 8.05
CA VAL A 22 1.07 -15.45 7.21
C VAL A 22 1.52 -14.17 7.89
N MET A 23 1.26 -14.02 9.19
CA MET A 23 1.46 -12.78 9.93
C MET A 23 2.85 -12.63 10.53
N ARG A 24 3.85 -13.28 9.92
CA ARG A 24 5.27 -13.13 10.28
C ARG A 24 5.93 -12.05 9.43
N LEU A 25 6.76 -11.22 10.04
CA LEU A 25 7.41 -10.07 9.39
C LEU A 25 8.20 -10.49 8.15
N ASP A 26 8.96 -11.57 8.24
CA ASP A 26 9.75 -12.10 7.13
C ASP A 26 8.88 -12.39 5.89
N ARG A 27 7.73 -13.05 6.07
CA ARG A 27 6.77 -13.35 5.01
C ARG A 27 5.98 -12.12 4.56
N MET A 28 5.50 -11.30 5.49
CA MET A 28 4.82 -10.03 5.17
C MET A 28 5.74 -9.13 4.32
N GLY A 29 7.03 -9.08 4.66
CA GLY A 29 8.09 -8.40 3.94
C GLY A 29 8.52 -9.03 2.62
N CYS A 30 7.88 -10.12 2.22
CA CYS A 30 8.01 -10.76 0.90
C CYS A 30 6.79 -10.50 0.00
N SER A 31 5.81 -9.70 0.45
CA SER A 31 4.57 -9.48 -0.31
C SER A 31 4.81 -8.88 -1.70
N HIS A 32 4.02 -9.35 -2.67
CA HIS A 32 3.92 -8.85 -4.03
C HIS A 32 2.51 -8.33 -4.32
N PRO A 33 2.34 -7.38 -5.25
CA PRO A 33 1.03 -6.89 -5.62
C PRO A 33 0.20 -7.99 -6.28
N THR A 34 -1.11 -7.92 -6.09
CA THR A 34 -2.08 -8.89 -6.62
C THR A 34 -3.24 -8.14 -7.28
N ARG A 35 -4.20 -8.85 -7.88
CA ARG A 35 -5.45 -8.23 -8.36
C ARG A 35 -6.22 -7.46 -7.28
N LEU A 36 -6.04 -7.84 -6.00
CA LEU A 36 -6.64 -7.17 -4.85
C LEU A 36 -5.86 -5.92 -4.41
N SER A 37 -4.76 -5.56 -5.07
CA SER A 37 -4.06 -4.31 -4.76
C SER A 37 -4.94 -3.10 -5.08
N PHE A 38 -4.91 -2.07 -4.24
CA PHE A 38 -5.85 -0.95 -4.26
C PHE A 38 -5.83 -0.19 -5.58
N LEU A 39 -4.66 -0.02 -6.20
CA LEU A 39 -4.58 0.59 -7.53
C LEU A 39 -5.25 -0.27 -8.60
N ARG A 40 -5.18 -1.61 -8.50
CA ARG A 40 -5.80 -2.53 -9.46
C ARG A 40 -7.32 -2.51 -9.30
N GLN A 41 -7.80 -2.50 -8.06
CA GLN A 41 -9.23 -2.33 -7.77
C GLN A 41 -9.77 -1.01 -8.34
N LEU A 42 -9.01 0.09 -8.23
CA LEU A 42 -9.40 1.38 -8.82
C LEU A 42 -9.51 1.29 -10.34
N LEU A 43 -8.48 0.78 -11.01
CA LEU A 43 -8.45 0.70 -12.47
C LEU A 43 -9.53 -0.23 -13.02
N HIS A 44 -9.71 -1.41 -12.41
CA HIS A 44 -10.78 -2.33 -12.80
C HIS A 44 -12.16 -1.70 -12.60
N ARG A 45 -12.36 -0.91 -11.54
CA ARG A 45 -13.61 -0.18 -11.32
C ARG A 45 -13.85 0.86 -12.41
N ILE A 46 -12.85 1.71 -12.68
CA ILE A 46 -12.93 2.77 -13.69
C ILE A 46 -13.34 2.19 -15.05
N GLU A 47 -12.74 1.06 -15.42
CA GLU A 47 -13.07 0.34 -16.65
C GLU A 47 -14.47 -0.28 -16.62
N ALA A 48 -14.80 -1.04 -15.56
CA ALA A 48 -16.07 -1.75 -15.45
C ALA A 48 -17.29 -0.82 -15.32
N GLU A 49 -17.14 0.33 -14.67
CA GLU A 49 -18.18 1.35 -14.50
C GLU A 49 -18.15 2.42 -15.60
N GLY A 50 -17.19 2.36 -16.54
CA GLY A 50 -17.10 3.28 -17.68
C GLY A 50 -16.89 4.74 -17.28
N TRP A 51 -16.01 5.02 -16.31
CA TRP A 51 -15.74 6.38 -15.86
C TRP A 51 -15.08 7.20 -16.96
N VAL A 52 -15.55 8.43 -17.16
CA VAL A 52 -15.08 9.32 -18.24
C VAL A 52 -14.06 10.33 -17.71
N PHE A 53 -12.91 10.40 -18.36
CA PHE A 53 -11.86 11.37 -18.06
C PHE A 53 -11.98 12.63 -18.93
N ASP A 54 -11.77 13.82 -18.33
CA ASP A 54 -11.48 15.06 -19.06
C ASP A 54 -10.53 15.98 -18.28
N ARG A 55 -9.95 16.99 -18.95
CA ARG A 55 -9.04 17.99 -18.36
C ARG A 55 -9.59 19.41 -18.56
N PRO A 56 -10.58 19.84 -17.75
CA PRO A 56 -11.33 21.07 -18.01
C PRO A 56 -10.53 22.36 -17.79
N VAL A 57 -9.38 22.30 -17.11
CA VAL A 57 -8.51 23.46 -16.89
C VAL A 57 -7.06 23.07 -17.17
N TRP A 58 -6.40 23.85 -18.04
CA TRP A 58 -4.96 23.85 -18.24
C TRP A 58 -4.49 25.30 -18.40
N ASP A 59 -4.04 25.89 -17.30
CA ASP A 59 -3.57 27.29 -17.23
C ASP A 59 -2.12 27.30 -16.74
N MET A 60 -1.21 26.88 -17.62
CA MET A 60 0.24 26.84 -17.41
C MET A 60 0.95 27.91 -18.23
N ASP A 61 1.85 28.67 -17.61
CA ASP A 61 2.75 29.58 -18.33
C ASP A 61 3.86 28.83 -19.09
N ALA A 62 4.67 29.55 -19.87
CA ALA A 62 5.78 28.97 -20.64
C ALA A 62 6.91 28.35 -19.76
N ARG A 63 6.92 28.64 -18.45
CA ARG A 63 7.84 28.05 -17.47
C ARG A 63 7.24 26.84 -16.75
N GLY A 64 5.99 26.49 -17.09
CA GLY A 64 5.24 25.39 -16.47
C GLY A 64 4.74 25.74 -15.08
N VAL A 65 4.46 27.01 -14.78
CA VAL A 65 3.88 27.49 -13.53
C VAL A 65 2.39 27.79 -13.75
N GLY A 66 1.53 27.36 -12.83
CA GLY A 66 0.10 27.67 -12.86
C GLY A 66 -0.78 26.59 -12.25
N ARG A 67 -2.00 26.41 -12.77
CA ARG A 67 -2.95 25.37 -12.33
C ARG A 67 -3.56 24.52 -13.44
N ALA A 68 -3.94 23.30 -13.09
CA ALA A 68 -4.69 22.39 -13.96
C ALA A 68 -5.75 21.59 -13.17
N VAL A 69 -6.78 21.11 -13.87
CA VAL A 69 -7.84 20.26 -13.29
C VAL A 69 -8.00 19.02 -14.15
N TYR A 70 -7.92 17.84 -13.52
CA TYR A 70 -8.09 16.52 -14.11
C TYR A 70 -9.32 15.90 -13.47
N ARG A 71 -10.37 15.60 -14.25
CA ARG A 71 -11.66 15.19 -13.71
C ARG A 71 -12.05 13.81 -14.23
N MET A 72 -12.45 12.95 -13.29
CA MET A 72 -13.14 11.70 -13.56
C MET A 72 -14.63 11.88 -13.29
N ARG A 73 -15.48 11.58 -14.27
CA ARG A 73 -16.93 11.59 -14.18
C ARG A 73 -17.47 10.17 -14.17
N PHE A 74 -18.48 9.89 -13.35
CA PHE A 74 -19.11 8.59 -13.24
C PHE A 74 -20.57 8.74 -12.78
N ASP A 75 -21.33 7.65 -12.82
CA ASP A 75 -22.70 7.69 -12.31
C ASP A 75 -22.70 7.95 -10.79
N GLY A 76 -23.27 9.09 -10.39
CA GLY A 76 -23.24 9.57 -9.00
C GLY A 76 -22.26 10.72 -8.71
N GLY A 77 -21.49 11.21 -9.69
CA GLY A 77 -20.78 12.49 -9.55
C GLY A 77 -19.46 12.61 -10.33
N SER A 78 -18.55 13.41 -9.79
CA SER A 78 -17.20 13.55 -10.33
C SER A 78 -16.17 13.70 -9.22
N LEU A 79 -14.92 13.33 -9.50
CA LEU A 79 -13.77 13.59 -8.64
C LEU A 79 -12.71 14.31 -9.48
N SER A 80 -12.14 15.38 -8.95
CA SER A 80 -11.21 16.23 -9.70
C SER A 80 -9.89 16.42 -8.97
N LEU A 81 -8.77 16.02 -9.58
CA LEU A 81 -7.46 16.42 -9.09
C LEU A 81 -7.18 17.86 -9.54
N VAL A 82 -7.05 18.76 -8.57
CA VAL A 82 -6.52 20.12 -8.79
C VAL A 82 -5.01 20.07 -8.61
N ALA A 83 -4.27 20.45 -9.64
CA ALA A 83 -2.81 20.46 -9.66
C ALA A 83 -2.29 21.89 -9.74
N PHE A 84 -1.30 22.22 -8.92
CA PHE A 84 -0.56 23.48 -8.96
C PHE A 84 0.91 23.17 -9.22
N ALA A 85 1.48 23.76 -10.27
CA ALA A 85 2.93 23.74 -10.51
C ALA A 85 3.55 25.06 -10.11
N HIS A 86 4.73 24.96 -9.50
CA HIS A 86 5.46 26.08 -8.92
C HIS A 86 6.83 26.20 -9.57
N ASP A 87 7.37 27.42 -9.58
CA ASP A 87 8.79 27.62 -9.83
C ASP A 87 9.55 27.39 -8.53
N LEU A 88 10.37 26.35 -8.51
CA LEU A 88 11.18 25.97 -7.35
C LEU A 88 12.66 25.97 -7.73
N PRO A 89 13.48 26.85 -7.12
CA PRO A 89 14.93 26.82 -7.29
C PRO A 89 15.54 25.47 -6.89
N ALA A 90 16.61 25.07 -7.59
CA ALA A 90 17.20 23.74 -7.42
C ALA A 90 17.76 23.49 -6.01
N ASP A 91 18.26 24.52 -5.35
CA ASP A 91 18.78 24.50 -3.98
C ASP A 91 17.68 24.37 -2.92
N GLN A 92 16.41 24.61 -3.28
CA GLN A 92 15.25 24.45 -2.38
C GLN A 92 14.55 23.09 -2.55
N ARG A 93 14.94 22.27 -3.52
CA ARG A 93 14.37 20.93 -3.73
C ARG A 93 14.85 19.95 -2.65
N SER A 94 13.91 19.38 -1.91
CA SER A 94 14.21 18.36 -0.91
C SER A 94 13.26 17.18 -0.98
N ASP A 95 13.82 15.97 -0.88
CA ASP A 95 13.06 14.73 -0.82
C ASP A 95 12.44 14.46 0.56
N ARG A 96 12.70 15.34 1.52
CA ARG A 96 12.22 15.20 2.89
C ARG A 96 10.79 15.73 3.00
N VAL A 97 10.00 15.05 3.82
CA VAL A 97 8.63 15.47 4.17
C VAL A 97 8.61 16.88 4.77
N ILE A 98 9.67 17.31 5.44
CA ILE A 98 9.81 18.65 6.05
C ILE A 98 10.28 19.76 5.11
N ALA A 99 10.33 19.50 3.80
CA ALA A 99 10.48 20.61 2.86
C ALA A 99 9.36 21.64 3.09
N THR A 100 9.59 22.90 2.71
CA THR A 100 8.57 23.96 2.78
C THR A 100 8.06 24.36 1.40
N ALA A 101 8.62 23.80 0.33
CA ALA A 101 8.25 24.05 -1.05
C ALA A 101 8.47 22.81 -1.92
N TRP A 102 7.69 22.69 -2.99
CA TRP A 102 7.68 21.55 -3.92
C TRP A 102 7.45 22.02 -5.35
N ASP A 103 7.93 21.27 -6.34
CA ASP A 103 7.70 21.59 -7.75
C ASP A 103 6.22 21.53 -8.13
N ALA A 104 5.44 20.68 -7.46
CA ALA A 104 4.00 20.60 -7.64
C ALA A 104 3.26 20.18 -6.36
N THR A 105 2.03 20.68 -6.20
CA THR A 105 1.13 20.33 -5.10
C THR A 105 -0.27 20.07 -5.61
N PHE A 106 -1.01 19.19 -4.94
CA PHE A 106 -2.28 18.69 -5.45
C PHE A 106 -3.34 18.57 -4.36
N ALA A 107 -4.60 18.70 -4.75
CA ALA A 107 -5.75 18.34 -3.93
C ALA A 107 -6.76 17.55 -4.76
N LEU A 108 -7.22 16.42 -4.24
CA LEU A 108 -8.36 15.71 -4.84
C LEU A 108 -9.64 16.33 -4.30
N PHE A 109 -10.35 17.00 -5.18
CA PHE A 109 -11.61 17.66 -4.93
C PHE A 109 -12.78 16.73 -5.23
N ASP A 110 -13.76 16.75 -4.35
CA ASP A 110 -15.03 16.07 -4.52
C ASP A 110 -16.00 16.91 -5.35
N GLY A 111 -16.26 16.48 -6.58
CA GLY A 111 -17.03 17.23 -7.57
C GLY A 111 -16.14 17.90 -8.62
N THR A 112 -16.67 18.98 -9.21
CA THR A 112 -15.93 19.85 -10.14
C THR A 112 -15.69 21.19 -9.44
N PRO A 113 -14.44 21.64 -9.24
CA PRO A 113 -14.15 22.89 -8.56
C PRO A 113 -14.54 24.10 -9.42
N GLY A 114 -15.15 25.11 -8.78
CA GLY A 114 -15.37 26.43 -9.39
C GLY A 114 -14.15 27.35 -9.27
N ALA A 115 -14.22 28.56 -9.85
CA ALA A 115 -13.12 29.53 -9.78
C ALA A 115 -12.72 29.88 -8.34
N ASP A 116 -13.70 30.15 -7.46
CA ASP A 116 -13.47 30.46 -6.05
C ASP A 116 -12.80 29.29 -5.30
N ASP A 117 -13.16 28.05 -5.64
CA ASP A 117 -12.51 26.86 -5.08
C ASP A 117 -11.05 26.78 -5.54
N LEU A 118 -10.77 27.03 -6.83
CA LEU A 118 -9.42 27.03 -7.38
C LEU A 118 -8.54 28.12 -6.75
N ASP A 119 -9.05 29.35 -6.61
CA ASP A 119 -8.31 30.47 -6.02
C ASP A 119 -8.00 30.20 -4.53
N ARG A 120 -9.00 29.69 -3.79
CA ARG A 120 -8.81 29.26 -2.39
C ARG A 120 -7.77 28.16 -2.27
N LEU A 121 -7.84 27.13 -3.11
CA LEU A 121 -6.92 26.00 -3.07
C LEU A 121 -5.50 26.43 -3.46
N GLN A 122 -5.37 27.32 -4.45
CA GLN A 122 -4.06 27.85 -4.86
C GLN A 122 -3.37 28.60 -3.71
N ALA A 123 -4.14 29.33 -2.90
CA ALA A 123 -3.61 30.05 -1.74
C ALA A 123 -3.23 29.14 -0.56
N ASN A 124 -3.78 27.91 -0.46
CA ASN A 124 -3.67 27.08 0.74
C ASN A 124 -2.94 25.75 0.54
N VAL A 125 -3.16 25.06 -0.58
CA VAL A 125 -2.58 23.73 -0.85
C VAL A 125 -1.03 23.78 -0.85
N PRO A 126 -0.37 24.81 -1.41
CA PRO A 126 1.09 24.90 -1.34
C PRO A 126 1.67 25.07 0.07
N LEU A 127 0.89 25.61 1.02
CA LEU A 127 1.33 25.88 2.39
C LEU A 127 1.38 24.62 3.28
N GLN A 128 0.76 23.51 2.84
CA GLN A 128 0.77 22.21 3.54
C GLN A 128 0.38 22.32 5.02
N GLU A 129 1.29 22.06 5.96
CA GLU A 129 1.05 22.13 7.40
C GLU A 129 0.53 23.50 7.88
N ALA A 130 0.92 24.59 7.20
CA ALA A 130 0.43 25.94 7.48
C ALA A 130 -0.89 26.28 6.75
N GLY A 131 -1.27 25.51 5.73
CA GLY A 131 -2.48 25.70 4.93
C GLY A 131 -3.69 24.96 5.48
N ARG A 132 -4.89 25.35 5.05
CA ARG A 132 -6.13 24.62 5.35
C ARG A 132 -6.95 24.40 4.09
N VAL A 133 -7.51 23.20 4.00
CA VAL A 133 -8.51 22.85 2.99
C VAL A 133 -9.87 22.69 3.69
N SER A 134 -10.85 22.24 2.94
CA SER A 134 -12.22 22.03 3.40
C SER A 134 -12.62 20.56 3.29
N PRO A 135 -13.77 20.18 3.85
CA PRO A 135 -14.31 18.84 3.66
C PRO A 135 -14.71 18.47 2.23
N LYS A 136 -14.59 19.39 1.26
CA LYS A 136 -14.71 19.07 -0.17
C LYS A 136 -13.42 18.46 -0.76
N GLU A 137 -12.30 18.56 -0.06
CA GLU A 137 -11.04 17.96 -0.51
C GLU A 137 -10.83 16.63 0.22
N LEU A 138 -10.62 15.55 -0.53
CA LEU A 138 -10.50 14.19 -0.01
C LEU A 138 -9.06 13.82 0.35
N SER A 139 -8.11 14.37 -0.42
CA SER A 139 -6.69 14.18 -0.15
C SER A 139 -5.88 15.35 -0.68
N LEU A 140 -4.71 15.53 -0.09
CA LEU A 140 -3.73 16.56 -0.44
C LEU A 140 -2.37 15.89 -0.61
N SER A 141 -1.68 16.19 -1.71
CA SER A 141 -0.36 15.63 -1.98
C SER A 141 0.63 16.68 -2.48
N ARG A 142 1.91 16.30 -2.49
CA ARG A 142 3.01 17.15 -2.98
C ARG A 142 4.08 16.29 -3.64
N ALA A 143 4.71 16.82 -4.68
CA ALA A 143 5.69 16.09 -5.47
C ALA A 143 6.84 16.98 -5.96
N ASN A 144 8.01 16.36 -6.11
CA ASN A 144 9.21 16.98 -6.68
C ASN A 144 9.62 16.28 -7.97
N ARG A 145 10.24 17.03 -8.87
CA ARG A 145 10.78 16.53 -10.14
C ARG A 145 11.94 15.58 -9.88
N SER A 146 12.02 14.50 -10.65
CA SER A 146 13.24 13.72 -10.82
C SER A 146 14.16 14.49 -11.77
N VAL A 147 14.79 15.56 -11.27
CA VAL A 147 15.41 16.65 -12.05
C VAL A 147 16.16 16.15 -13.29
N ARG A 148 17.13 15.24 -13.11
CA ARG A 148 17.95 14.73 -14.21
C ARG A 148 17.12 14.07 -15.32
N LEU A 149 16.13 13.25 -14.98
CA LEU A 149 15.29 12.59 -15.98
C LEU A 149 14.26 13.55 -16.57
N PHE A 150 13.68 14.40 -15.74
CA PHE A 150 12.70 15.39 -16.15
C PHE A 150 13.29 16.33 -17.22
N ASP A 151 14.47 16.89 -16.96
CA ASP A 151 15.15 17.81 -17.88
C ASP A 151 15.54 17.11 -19.18
N HIS A 152 16.06 15.87 -19.10
CA HIS A 152 16.35 15.06 -20.29
C HIS A 152 15.11 14.85 -21.16
N VAL A 153 13.97 14.49 -20.56
CA VAL A 153 12.73 14.29 -21.33
C VAL A 153 12.29 15.59 -22.01
N VAL A 154 12.26 16.71 -21.28
CA VAL A 154 11.93 18.02 -21.86
C VAL A 154 12.86 18.38 -23.02
N GLU A 155 14.17 18.20 -22.85
CA GLU A 155 15.17 18.51 -23.87
C GLU A 155 15.01 17.68 -25.14
N ARG A 156 14.80 16.38 -24.99
CA ARG A 156 14.68 15.47 -26.13
C ARG A 156 13.40 15.73 -26.90
N LEU A 157 12.28 15.84 -26.19
CA LEU A 157 10.98 16.11 -26.81
C LEU A 157 10.97 17.47 -27.51
N ALA A 158 11.56 18.52 -26.90
CA ALA A 158 11.68 19.85 -27.53
C ALA A 158 12.52 19.83 -28.82
N ALA A 159 13.49 18.93 -28.92
CA ALA A 159 14.33 18.75 -30.10
C ALA A 159 13.73 17.79 -31.15
N GLY A 160 12.46 17.39 -31.00
CA GLY A 160 11.79 16.45 -31.90
C GLY A 160 12.25 15.00 -31.75
N GLN A 161 12.85 14.64 -30.61
CA GLN A 161 13.45 13.34 -30.35
C GLN A 161 12.79 12.65 -29.16
N GLN A 162 12.85 11.32 -29.12
CA GLN A 162 12.41 10.57 -27.94
C GLN A 162 13.53 10.49 -26.89
N PRO A 163 13.18 10.44 -25.58
CA PRO A 163 14.15 10.24 -24.52
C PRO A 163 14.76 8.83 -24.53
N ASP A 164 15.85 8.69 -23.78
CA ASP A 164 16.54 7.41 -23.61
C ASP A 164 15.66 6.43 -22.80
N ALA A 165 15.29 5.32 -23.44
CA ALA A 165 14.46 4.29 -22.85
C ALA A 165 15.11 3.59 -21.65
N GLN A 166 16.45 3.45 -21.61
CA GLN A 166 17.15 2.89 -20.46
C GLN A 166 17.05 3.82 -19.26
N MET A 167 17.25 5.12 -19.48
CA MET A 167 17.17 6.11 -18.40
C MET A 167 15.75 6.19 -17.79
N LEU A 168 14.72 6.04 -18.64
CA LEU A 168 13.33 5.91 -18.19
C LEU A 168 13.11 4.64 -17.37
N ARG A 169 13.64 3.49 -17.78
CA ARG A 169 13.52 2.21 -17.05
C ARG A 169 14.22 2.24 -15.69
N GLU A 170 15.40 2.85 -15.61
CA GLU A 170 16.19 2.94 -14.38
C GLU A 170 15.52 3.80 -13.31
N THR A 171 14.90 4.93 -13.70
CA THR A 171 14.26 5.84 -12.75
C THR A 171 12.77 5.51 -12.55
N GLY A 172 12.04 5.23 -13.63
CA GLY A 172 10.65 4.79 -13.61
C GLY A 172 9.60 5.87 -13.29
N TYR A 173 9.96 7.14 -13.10
CA TYR A 173 9.03 8.24 -12.83
C TYR A 173 9.64 9.62 -13.13
N LEU A 174 8.80 10.59 -13.50
CA LEU A 174 9.20 11.99 -13.75
C LEU A 174 9.04 12.88 -12.51
N MET A 175 8.05 12.60 -11.67
CA MET A 175 7.93 13.20 -10.34
C MET A 175 7.77 12.12 -9.28
N ARG A 176 8.18 12.49 -8.06
CA ARG A 176 8.02 11.68 -6.87
C ARG A 176 7.17 12.40 -5.86
N THR A 177 6.10 11.76 -5.41
CA THR A 177 5.31 12.21 -4.27
C THR A 177 6.09 12.02 -2.98
N THR A 178 6.08 13.03 -2.11
CA THR A 178 6.65 12.92 -0.76
C THR A 178 5.58 12.64 0.30
N ALA A 179 4.33 12.97 0.00
CA ALA A 179 3.18 12.63 0.83
C ALA A 179 1.89 12.63 0.02
N VAL A 180 0.94 11.79 0.44
CA VAL A 180 -0.47 11.83 0.06
C VAL A 180 -1.25 11.72 1.37
N TYR A 181 -1.81 12.84 1.81
CA TYR A 181 -2.53 12.97 3.07
C TYR A 181 -4.03 12.91 2.81
N GLY A 182 -4.76 12.20 3.67
CA GLY A 182 -6.22 12.16 3.69
C GLY A 182 -6.72 12.10 5.13
N SER A 183 -7.91 11.53 5.35
CA SER A 183 -8.44 11.22 6.68
C SER A 183 -8.49 12.42 7.64
N GLY A 184 -9.08 13.53 7.20
CA GLY A 184 -9.28 14.71 8.06
C GLY A 184 -8.08 15.67 8.16
N LYS A 185 -6.90 15.28 7.67
CA LYS A 185 -5.70 16.12 7.77
C LYS A 185 -5.92 17.45 7.05
N PHE A 186 -5.45 18.55 7.65
CA PHE A 186 -5.58 19.93 7.14
C PHE A 186 -7.04 20.43 6.96
N GLY A 187 -8.03 19.74 7.52
CA GLY A 187 -9.45 20.04 7.32
C GLY A 187 -10.11 19.32 6.15
N ALA A 188 -9.40 18.38 5.51
CA ALA A 188 -9.92 17.51 4.46
C ALA A 188 -11.07 16.62 4.98
N ALA A 189 -11.78 15.96 4.08
CA ALA A 189 -12.76 14.95 4.45
C ALA A 189 -12.10 13.80 5.22
N ASP A 190 -12.81 13.27 6.22
CA ASP A 190 -12.42 12.07 6.94
C ASP A 190 -13.20 10.84 6.47
N ARG A 191 -12.91 9.68 7.08
CA ARG A 191 -13.55 8.41 6.73
C ARG A 191 -15.06 8.41 7.02
N ALA A 192 -15.56 9.18 7.99
CA ALA A 192 -16.99 9.25 8.29
C ALA A 192 -17.74 9.95 7.14
N MET A 193 -17.12 10.98 6.54
CA MET A 193 -17.71 11.74 5.44
C MET A 193 -17.79 10.96 4.11
N ILE A 194 -16.81 10.10 3.83
CA ILE A 194 -16.76 9.34 2.57
C ILE A 194 -17.31 7.92 2.69
N ALA A 195 -17.68 7.47 3.90
CA ALA A 195 -18.11 6.11 4.20
C ALA A 195 -19.21 5.57 3.28
N GLY A 196 -20.19 6.43 3.00
CA GLY A 196 -21.38 6.08 2.22
C GLY A 196 -21.20 6.18 0.72
N ARG A 197 -19.97 6.36 0.21
CA ARG A 197 -19.72 6.59 -1.22
C ARG A 197 -19.23 5.32 -1.90
N PRO A 198 -20.04 4.67 -2.76
CA PRO A 198 -19.66 3.42 -3.40
C PRO A 198 -18.35 3.51 -4.19
N ALA A 199 -18.12 4.61 -4.90
CA ALA A 199 -16.91 4.89 -5.68
C ALA A 199 -15.62 4.94 -4.83
N LEU A 200 -15.75 5.24 -3.53
CA LEU A 200 -14.63 5.39 -2.60
C LEU A 200 -14.63 4.33 -1.49
N SER A 201 -15.46 3.31 -1.61
CA SER A 201 -15.70 2.39 -0.51
C SER A 201 -14.45 1.57 -0.21
N ALA A 202 -13.77 1.03 -1.23
CA ALA A 202 -12.57 0.23 -1.05
C ALA A 202 -11.43 1.04 -0.37
N PRO A 203 -10.45 0.39 0.27
CA PRO A 203 -9.36 1.11 0.91
C PRO A 203 -8.58 2.00 -0.07
N PHE A 204 -8.24 3.21 0.40
CA PHE A 204 -7.35 4.15 -0.27
C PHE A 204 -7.73 4.59 -1.70
N GLN A 205 -9.00 4.48 -2.11
CA GLN A 205 -9.38 4.80 -3.50
C GLN A 205 -9.16 6.28 -3.85
N ALA A 206 -9.43 7.21 -2.94
CA ALA A 206 -9.17 8.64 -3.14
C ALA A 206 -7.66 8.91 -3.33
N GLU A 207 -6.82 8.30 -2.50
CA GLU A 207 -5.37 8.43 -2.59
C GLU A 207 -4.81 7.79 -3.87
N MET A 208 -5.31 6.61 -4.26
CA MET A 208 -4.90 5.96 -5.51
C MET A 208 -5.30 6.78 -6.73
N LEU A 209 -6.52 7.34 -6.75
CA LEU A 209 -6.97 8.22 -7.84
C LEU A 209 -6.11 9.47 -7.93
N SER A 210 -5.77 10.07 -6.78
CA SER A 210 -4.88 11.23 -6.71
C SER A 210 -3.53 10.95 -7.34
N VAL A 211 -2.91 9.81 -6.99
CA VAL A 211 -1.60 9.41 -7.52
C VAL A 211 -1.67 9.10 -9.01
N TRP A 212 -2.74 8.43 -9.46
CA TRP A 212 -2.92 8.11 -10.87
C TRP A 212 -3.09 9.36 -11.74
N LEU A 213 -3.91 10.32 -11.32
CA LEU A 213 -4.08 11.60 -12.03
C LEU A 213 -2.82 12.46 -11.92
N THR A 214 -2.07 12.39 -10.81
CA THR A 214 -0.76 13.04 -10.69
C THR A 214 0.20 12.52 -11.76
N ARG A 215 0.16 11.21 -12.07
CA ARG A 215 0.96 10.60 -13.14
C ARG A 215 0.69 11.24 -14.49
N ALA A 216 -0.59 11.43 -14.83
CA ALA A 216 -0.99 12.09 -16.08
C ALA A 216 -0.42 13.52 -16.13
N PHE A 217 -0.63 14.29 -15.06
CA PHE A 217 -0.09 15.64 -14.92
C PHE A 217 1.43 15.72 -15.16
N THR A 218 2.21 14.74 -14.68
CA THR A 218 3.66 14.78 -14.87
C THR A 218 4.08 14.71 -16.34
N VAL A 219 3.36 13.93 -17.15
CA VAL A 219 3.63 13.79 -18.59
C VAL A 219 3.17 15.05 -19.32
N ASP A 220 1.96 15.50 -19.05
CA ASP A 220 1.40 16.71 -19.67
C ASP A 220 2.28 17.94 -19.41
N LEU A 221 2.87 18.03 -18.21
CA LEU A 221 3.78 19.13 -17.87
C LEU A 221 5.11 19.05 -18.66
N VAL A 222 5.71 17.87 -18.83
CA VAL A 222 6.96 17.77 -19.62
C VAL A 222 6.71 18.05 -21.10
N GLU A 223 5.57 17.63 -21.64
CA GLU A 223 5.20 17.91 -23.03
C GLU A 223 4.89 19.39 -23.25
N HIS A 224 4.22 20.04 -22.30
CA HIS A 224 3.99 21.49 -22.33
C HIS A 224 5.30 22.27 -22.32
N LEU A 225 6.23 21.92 -21.44
CA LEU A 225 7.56 22.54 -21.38
C LEU A 225 8.37 22.28 -22.66
N ALA A 226 8.27 21.07 -23.22
CA ALA A 226 8.91 20.73 -24.48
C ALA A 226 8.37 21.57 -25.63
N ARG A 227 7.04 21.75 -25.71
CA ARG A 227 6.39 22.61 -26.70
C ARG A 227 6.73 24.08 -26.53
N ALA A 228 6.74 24.59 -25.29
CA ALA A 228 7.14 25.97 -25.00
C ALA A 228 8.60 26.25 -25.42
N ARG A 229 9.49 25.25 -25.32
CA ARG A 229 10.92 25.37 -25.70
C ARG A 229 11.18 25.10 -27.19
N GLY A 230 10.53 24.09 -27.76
CA GLY A 230 10.80 23.57 -29.11
C GLY A 230 9.87 24.09 -30.20
N GLY A 231 8.75 24.73 -29.85
CA GLY A 231 7.74 25.17 -30.80
C GLY A 231 7.23 23.99 -31.65
N ASP A 232 7.16 24.19 -32.96
CA ASP A 232 6.68 23.20 -33.93
C ASP A 232 7.58 21.95 -34.03
N ALA A 233 8.84 22.02 -33.56
CA ALA A 233 9.73 20.86 -33.56
C ALA A 233 9.44 19.89 -32.42
N ALA A 234 8.68 20.31 -31.39
CA ALA A 234 8.44 19.49 -30.23
C ALA A 234 7.52 18.30 -30.55
N VAL A 235 7.88 17.11 -30.05
CA VAL A 235 7.10 15.88 -30.22
C VAL A 235 6.53 15.39 -28.89
N PRO A 236 5.35 14.72 -28.89
CA PRO A 236 4.83 14.07 -27.68
C PRO A 236 5.69 12.87 -27.29
N LEU A 237 5.60 12.45 -26.03
CA LEU A 237 6.24 11.23 -25.56
C LEU A 237 5.55 10.02 -26.17
N ARG A 238 6.34 9.11 -26.76
CA ARG A 238 5.81 7.90 -27.39
C ARG A 238 5.09 7.03 -26.36
N GLU A 239 3.96 6.45 -26.75
CA GLU A 239 3.04 5.75 -25.85
C GLU A 239 3.69 4.60 -25.05
N ASP A 240 4.54 3.79 -25.69
CA ASP A 240 5.29 2.71 -25.06
C ASP A 240 6.24 3.21 -23.95
N LEU A 241 6.90 4.36 -24.18
CA LEU A 241 7.77 5.00 -23.19
C LEU A 241 6.94 5.64 -22.07
N ARG A 242 5.83 6.30 -22.44
CA ARG A 242 4.85 6.89 -21.51
C ARG A 242 4.31 5.81 -20.56
N ARG A 243 3.86 4.67 -21.08
CA ARG A 243 3.36 3.51 -20.31
C ARG A 243 4.35 3.03 -19.24
N GLY A 244 5.65 3.07 -19.55
CA GLY A 244 6.74 2.66 -18.67
C GLY A 244 7.01 3.60 -17.49
N LEU A 245 6.39 4.78 -17.44
CA LEU A 245 6.50 5.70 -16.30
C LEU A 245 5.40 5.43 -15.26
N GLY A 246 5.75 5.53 -13.99
CA GLY A 246 4.82 5.61 -12.87
C GLY A 246 4.99 6.93 -12.11
N VAL A 247 4.54 6.93 -10.84
CA VAL A 247 4.79 8.03 -9.90
C VAL A 247 5.65 7.48 -8.76
N GLY A 248 6.80 8.11 -8.55
CA GLY A 248 7.68 7.74 -7.45
C GLY A 248 7.02 8.02 -6.11
N ASN A 249 7.37 7.23 -5.10
CA ASN A 249 7.06 7.54 -3.71
C ASN A 249 8.22 7.12 -2.80
N SER A 250 8.49 7.95 -1.79
CA SER A 250 9.40 7.61 -0.68
C SER A 250 8.57 7.34 0.57
N THR A 251 8.50 6.08 0.98
CA THR A 251 7.73 5.69 2.18
C THR A 251 8.66 5.47 3.36
N GLY A 252 8.43 6.23 4.43
CA GLY A 252 9.11 6.06 5.73
C GLY A 252 8.24 5.37 6.78
N LEU A 253 8.71 5.43 8.03
CA LEU A 253 8.11 4.75 9.19
C LEU A 253 6.67 5.15 9.52
N GLY A 254 6.16 6.29 9.00
CA GLY A 254 4.80 6.74 9.30
C GLY A 254 3.70 5.74 8.93
N MET A 255 3.96 4.85 7.98
CA MET A 255 2.99 3.83 7.55
C MET A 255 3.03 2.53 8.38
N ALA A 256 4.10 2.26 9.13
CA ALA A 256 4.22 1.04 9.91
C ALA A 256 3.22 0.97 11.09
N PRO A 257 3.08 2.02 11.94
CA PRO A 257 2.08 2.03 13.01
C PRO A 257 0.63 1.91 12.53
N PHE A 258 0.33 2.28 11.28
CA PHE A 258 -1.00 2.15 10.73
C PHE A 258 -1.48 0.69 10.75
N LEU A 259 -0.62 -0.26 10.37
CA LEU A 259 -0.98 -1.68 10.37
C LEU A 259 -1.27 -2.19 11.79
N VAL A 260 -0.57 -1.65 12.80
CA VAL A 260 -0.77 -2.01 14.21
C VAL A 260 -1.99 -1.32 14.81
N ARG A 261 -2.35 -0.11 14.37
CA ARG A 261 -3.48 0.65 14.91
C ARG A 261 -4.84 0.29 14.30
N HIS A 262 -4.85 -0.40 13.15
CA HIS A 262 -6.06 -0.82 12.44
C HIS A 262 -6.12 -2.34 12.30
N PRO A 263 -6.28 -3.09 13.40
CA PRO A 263 -6.25 -4.55 13.40
C PRO A 263 -7.35 -5.19 12.55
N VAL A 264 -8.56 -4.65 12.58
CA VAL A 264 -9.67 -5.23 11.80
C VAL A 264 -9.44 -4.97 10.31
N LEU A 265 -8.95 -3.78 9.95
CA LEU A 265 -8.59 -3.46 8.58
C LEU A 265 -7.46 -4.36 8.04
N LEU A 266 -6.37 -4.52 8.81
CA LEU A 266 -5.28 -5.43 8.46
C LEU A 266 -5.80 -6.86 8.31
N ASN A 267 -6.62 -7.33 9.25
CA ASN A 267 -7.26 -8.63 9.16
C ASN A 267 -8.03 -8.79 7.86
N ASN A 268 -8.82 -7.79 7.47
CA ASN A 268 -9.68 -7.88 6.30
C ASN A 268 -8.86 -7.90 5.00
N TRP A 269 -7.72 -7.20 4.96
CA TRP A 269 -6.80 -7.26 3.82
C TRP A 269 -6.18 -8.64 3.68
N MET A 270 -5.66 -9.18 4.79
CA MET A 270 -5.03 -10.50 4.81
C MET A 270 -6.04 -11.60 4.56
N MET A 271 -7.22 -11.54 5.20
CA MET A 271 -8.29 -12.51 4.99
C MET A 271 -8.75 -12.53 3.54
N ALA A 272 -8.94 -11.38 2.88
CA ALA A 272 -9.32 -11.34 1.47
C ALA A 272 -8.24 -11.97 0.57
N ARG A 273 -6.96 -11.69 0.84
CA ARG A 273 -5.84 -12.28 0.10
C ARG A 273 -5.72 -13.79 0.30
N GLU A 274 -5.81 -14.26 1.54
CA GLU A 274 -5.70 -15.68 1.87
C GLU A 274 -6.93 -16.47 1.42
N GLU A 275 -8.12 -15.85 1.43
CA GLU A 275 -9.32 -16.42 0.82
C GLU A 275 -9.18 -16.53 -0.71
N ALA A 276 -8.60 -15.53 -1.38
CA ALA A 276 -8.33 -15.61 -2.81
C ALA A 276 -7.40 -16.78 -3.16
N LEU A 277 -6.29 -16.94 -2.43
CA LEU A 277 -5.40 -18.08 -2.61
C LEU A 277 -6.13 -19.40 -2.34
N ALA A 278 -6.90 -19.48 -1.27
CA ALA A 278 -7.63 -20.68 -0.89
C ALA A 278 -8.63 -21.11 -1.97
N ARG A 279 -9.37 -20.16 -2.57
CA ARG A 279 -10.30 -20.42 -3.69
C ARG A 279 -9.57 -20.95 -4.92
N VAL A 280 -8.43 -20.34 -5.27
CA VAL A 280 -7.63 -20.79 -6.42
C VAL A 280 -7.10 -22.21 -6.22
N ARG A 281 -6.57 -22.50 -5.02
CA ARG A 281 -6.09 -23.84 -4.64
C ARG A 281 -7.20 -24.90 -4.65
N ALA A 282 -8.41 -24.52 -4.24
CA ALA A 282 -9.54 -25.44 -4.15
C ALA A 282 -10.10 -25.88 -5.51
N GLN A 283 -9.71 -25.26 -6.62
CA GLN A 283 -10.19 -25.61 -7.95
C GLN A 283 -9.80 -27.04 -8.32
N ALA A 284 -10.78 -27.83 -8.79
CA ALA A 284 -10.58 -29.23 -9.14
C ALA A 284 -9.70 -29.44 -10.38
N SER A 285 -9.69 -28.48 -11.30
CA SER A 285 -8.97 -28.49 -12.57
C SER A 285 -8.52 -27.08 -12.95
N ALA A 286 -7.59 -26.97 -13.89
CA ALA A 286 -7.20 -25.71 -14.54
C ALA A 286 -7.60 -25.76 -16.02
N ASP A 287 -8.25 -24.70 -16.52
CA ASP A 287 -8.56 -24.56 -17.94
C ASP A 287 -7.39 -23.90 -18.71
N GLU A 288 -7.43 -23.99 -20.03
CA GLU A 288 -6.33 -23.53 -20.88
C GLU A 288 -6.14 -22.00 -20.83
N MET A 289 -7.21 -21.23 -20.62
CA MET A 289 -7.14 -19.77 -20.49
C MET A 289 -6.45 -19.38 -19.19
N THR A 290 -6.81 -20.01 -18.07
CA THR A 290 -6.17 -19.75 -16.77
C THR A 290 -4.72 -20.19 -16.73
N LEU A 291 -4.38 -21.32 -17.37
CA LEU A 291 -3.01 -21.77 -17.54
C LEU A 291 -2.17 -20.81 -18.39
N ALA A 292 -2.71 -20.34 -19.53
CA ALA A 292 -2.03 -19.37 -20.38
C ALA A 292 -1.80 -18.04 -19.65
N GLY A 293 -2.82 -17.54 -18.93
CA GLY A 293 -2.71 -16.33 -18.12
C GLY A 293 -1.69 -16.46 -16.98
N PHE A 294 -1.62 -17.60 -16.31
CA PHE A 294 -0.59 -17.89 -15.31
C PHE A 294 0.81 -17.87 -15.90
N ARG A 295 1.03 -18.56 -17.04
CA ARG A 295 2.35 -18.59 -17.71
C ARG A 295 2.79 -17.19 -18.16
N ALA A 296 1.86 -16.39 -18.71
CA ALA A 296 2.14 -15.00 -19.08
C ALA A 296 2.52 -14.15 -17.86
N THR A 297 1.81 -14.34 -16.74
CA THR A 297 2.09 -13.63 -15.48
C THR A 297 3.43 -14.05 -14.88
N LEU A 298 3.76 -15.34 -14.92
CA LEU A 298 5.05 -15.86 -14.48
C LEU A 298 6.20 -15.27 -15.31
N ALA A 299 6.06 -15.24 -16.63
CA ALA A 299 7.04 -14.61 -17.51
C ALA A 299 7.22 -13.11 -17.20
N ALA A 300 6.12 -12.38 -16.94
CA ALA A 300 6.17 -10.99 -16.53
C ALA A 300 6.85 -10.81 -15.16
N ALA A 301 6.62 -11.71 -14.21
CA ALA A 301 7.27 -11.70 -12.90
C ALA A 301 8.79 -11.92 -13.02
N VAL A 302 9.22 -12.87 -13.86
CA VAL A 302 10.64 -13.13 -14.18
C VAL A 302 11.29 -11.90 -14.80
N GLN A 303 10.62 -11.27 -15.77
CA GLN A 303 11.12 -10.04 -16.40
C GLN A 303 11.22 -8.90 -15.38
N ASN A 304 10.20 -8.70 -14.55
CA ASN A 304 10.22 -7.68 -13.51
C ASN A 304 11.36 -7.90 -12.50
N ALA A 305 11.60 -9.14 -12.07
CA ALA A 305 12.70 -9.47 -11.15
C ALA A 305 14.08 -9.25 -11.79
N THR A 306 14.20 -9.47 -13.10
CA THR A 306 15.42 -9.19 -13.88
C THR A 306 15.70 -7.69 -13.93
N ASP A 307 14.67 -6.88 -14.22
CA ASP A 307 14.79 -5.43 -14.34
C ASP A 307 14.91 -4.71 -13.00
N TRP A 308 14.51 -5.34 -11.91
CA TRP A 308 14.52 -4.73 -10.59
C TRP A 308 15.93 -4.71 -10.01
N GLN A 309 16.51 -3.51 -9.91
CA GLN A 309 17.82 -3.27 -9.34
C GLN A 309 17.73 -2.56 -7.98
N SER A 310 18.64 -2.88 -7.07
CA SER A 310 18.83 -2.13 -5.82
C SER A 310 20.30 -2.16 -5.39
N ALA A 311 20.74 -1.07 -4.78
CA ALA A 311 22.08 -0.95 -4.18
C ALA A 311 22.12 -1.42 -2.72
N HIS A 312 20.97 -1.69 -2.10
CA HIS A 312 20.89 -2.00 -0.67
C HIS A 312 21.15 -3.50 -0.42
N PRO A 313 22.08 -3.89 0.48
CA PRO A 313 22.43 -5.29 0.70
C PRO A 313 21.25 -6.21 1.03
N ILE A 314 20.34 -5.76 1.91
CA ILE A 314 19.11 -6.53 2.26
C ILE A 314 18.27 -6.82 1.01
N GLN A 315 18.09 -5.85 0.12
CA GLN A 315 17.29 -6.04 -1.09
C GLN A 315 18.02 -6.87 -2.14
N GLN A 316 19.35 -6.76 -2.24
CA GLN A 316 20.14 -7.60 -3.13
C GLN A 316 20.00 -9.08 -2.76
N ALA A 317 20.05 -9.42 -1.48
CA ALA A 317 19.81 -10.79 -1.01
C ALA A 317 18.40 -11.28 -1.39
N LYS A 318 17.34 -10.50 -1.08
CA LYS A 318 15.97 -10.86 -1.47
C LYS A 318 15.79 -11.00 -2.99
N LEU A 319 16.45 -10.16 -3.80
CA LEU A 319 16.39 -10.26 -5.26
C LEU A 319 17.08 -11.50 -5.80
N THR A 320 18.19 -11.93 -5.20
CA THR A 320 18.83 -13.20 -5.54
C THR A 320 17.88 -14.36 -5.25
N ASP A 321 17.28 -14.41 -4.05
CA ASP A 321 16.31 -15.43 -3.67
C ASP A 321 15.09 -15.45 -4.61
N LEU A 322 14.57 -14.28 -4.98
CA LEU A 322 13.46 -14.13 -5.93
C LEU A 322 13.84 -14.69 -7.30
N ARG A 323 14.97 -14.27 -7.87
CA ARG A 323 15.40 -14.67 -9.22
C ARG A 323 15.66 -16.17 -9.29
N ASP A 324 16.38 -16.72 -8.31
CA ASP A 324 16.67 -18.15 -8.24
C ASP A 324 15.39 -18.95 -8.01
N GLY A 325 14.47 -18.45 -7.20
CA GLY A 325 13.16 -19.05 -6.96
C GLY A 325 12.28 -19.05 -8.21
N LEU A 326 12.18 -17.92 -8.91
CA LEU A 326 11.40 -17.81 -10.14
C LEU A 326 11.98 -18.66 -11.28
N ALA A 327 13.31 -18.74 -11.41
CA ALA A 327 13.95 -19.62 -12.40
C ALA A 327 13.66 -21.11 -12.11
N ARG A 328 13.62 -21.51 -10.83
CA ARG A 328 13.20 -22.86 -10.43
C ARG A 328 11.74 -23.12 -10.73
N LEU A 329 10.87 -22.16 -10.42
CA LEU A 329 9.44 -22.24 -10.67
C LEU A 329 9.13 -22.36 -12.17
N ASP A 330 9.76 -21.52 -12.99
CA ASP A 330 9.59 -21.51 -14.45
C ASP A 330 9.97 -22.87 -15.06
N ARG A 331 11.11 -23.44 -14.67
CA ARG A 331 11.51 -24.78 -15.08
C ARG A 331 10.51 -25.85 -14.66
N PHE A 332 10.04 -25.82 -13.40
CA PHE A 332 9.07 -26.79 -12.92
C PHE A 332 7.74 -26.68 -13.67
N VAL A 333 7.26 -25.47 -13.93
CA VAL A 333 6.02 -25.22 -14.70
C VAL A 333 6.14 -25.67 -16.16
N ALA A 334 7.35 -25.65 -16.73
CA ALA A 334 7.62 -26.13 -18.09
C ALA A 334 7.76 -27.66 -18.18
N GLU A 335 8.42 -28.30 -17.21
CA GLU A 335 8.92 -29.68 -17.34
C GLU A 335 8.31 -30.67 -16.33
N GLY A 336 7.91 -30.20 -15.15
CA GLY A 336 7.59 -31.05 -14.00
C GLY A 336 6.17 -30.93 -13.44
N TRP A 337 5.43 -29.88 -13.80
CA TRP A 337 4.08 -29.66 -13.30
C TRP A 337 3.03 -30.34 -14.18
N ASP A 338 2.35 -31.35 -13.62
CA ASP A 338 1.18 -31.95 -14.24
C ASP A 338 -0.09 -31.13 -13.95
N ALA A 339 -0.41 -30.21 -14.85
CA ALA A 339 -1.62 -29.39 -14.76
C ALA A 339 -2.93 -30.18 -15.02
N SER A 340 -2.85 -31.44 -15.45
CA SER A 340 -4.03 -32.31 -15.65
C SER A 340 -4.40 -33.11 -14.40
N ALA A 341 -3.51 -33.15 -13.40
CA ALA A 341 -3.77 -33.80 -12.12
C ALA A 341 -4.93 -33.11 -11.37
N PRO A 342 -5.65 -33.83 -10.49
CA PRO A 342 -6.65 -33.21 -9.62
C PRO A 342 -6.05 -32.10 -8.77
N GLN A 343 -6.76 -30.98 -8.66
CA GLN A 343 -6.34 -29.80 -7.88
C GLN A 343 -4.94 -29.29 -8.27
N PRO A 344 -4.72 -28.96 -9.56
CA PRO A 344 -3.39 -28.67 -10.08
C PRO A 344 -2.74 -27.44 -9.43
N TRP A 345 -3.55 -26.45 -9.04
CA TRP A 345 -3.10 -25.25 -8.33
C TRP A 345 -2.65 -25.52 -6.90
N ASP A 346 -3.32 -26.44 -6.18
CA ASP A 346 -2.89 -26.83 -4.84
C ASP A 346 -1.61 -27.65 -4.89
N ALA A 347 -1.47 -28.56 -5.85
CA ALA A 347 -0.24 -29.29 -6.09
C ALA A 347 0.94 -28.34 -6.40
N LEU A 348 0.71 -27.31 -7.23
CA LEU A 348 1.71 -26.28 -7.53
C LEU A 348 2.09 -25.48 -6.27
N TRP A 349 1.11 -25.09 -5.45
CA TRP A 349 1.36 -24.37 -4.21
C TRP A 349 2.19 -25.19 -3.23
N HIS A 350 1.83 -26.45 -2.99
CA HIS A 350 2.60 -27.35 -2.13
C HIS A 350 4.02 -27.59 -2.64
N TRP A 351 4.21 -27.73 -3.96
CA TRP A 351 5.54 -27.78 -4.55
C TRP A 351 6.32 -26.50 -4.26
N GLY A 352 5.69 -25.33 -4.43
CA GLY A 352 6.28 -24.03 -4.15
C GLY A 352 6.72 -23.88 -2.69
N GLN A 353 5.86 -24.26 -1.75
CA GLN A 353 6.18 -24.23 -0.31
C GLN A 353 7.42 -25.07 0.04
N LYS A 354 7.60 -26.21 -0.63
CA LYS A 354 8.72 -27.13 -0.36
C LYS A 354 10.05 -26.70 -1.01
N HIS A 355 10.01 -26.03 -2.16
CA HIS A 355 11.20 -25.82 -3.00
C HIS A 355 11.60 -24.36 -3.23
N LEU A 356 10.74 -23.40 -2.88
CA LEU A 356 10.99 -21.98 -3.11
C LEU A 356 11.27 -21.25 -1.79
N PRO A 357 12.15 -20.22 -1.79
CA PRO A 357 12.28 -19.29 -0.67
C PRO A 357 11.02 -18.44 -0.51
N LEU A 358 10.81 -17.84 0.67
CA LEU A 358 9.62 -17.05 1.02
C LEU A 358 9.25 -16.01 -0.05
N GLU A 359 10.25 -15.25 -0.51
CA GLU A 359 10.13 -14.23 -1.54
C GLU A 359 9.49 -14.79 -2.82
N ALA A 360 9.98 -15.94 -3.32
CA ALA A 360 9.44 -16.57 -4.51
C ALA A 360 8.11 -17.31 -4.26
N GLN A 361 7.83 -17.78 -3.04
CA GLN A 361 6.51 -18.31 -2.67
C GLN A 361 5.45 -17.21 -2.76
N GLU A 362 5.72 -16.02 -2.24
CA GLU A 362 4.75 -14.91 -2.29
C GLU A 362 4.61 -14.33 -3.71
N ALA A 363 5.65 -14.44 -4.56
CA ALA A 363 5.55 -14.15 -6.00
C ALA A 363 4.71 -15.20 -6.75
N LEU A 364 4.88 -16.50 -6.44
CA LEU A 364 4.04 -17.58 -6.96
C LEU A 364 2.57 -17.35 -6.61
N LEU A 365 2.28 -17.00 -5.35
CA LEU A 365 0.93 -16.67 -4.90
C LEU A 365 0.33 -15.57 -5.78
N ALA A 366 1.04 -14.44 -5.96
CA ALA A 366 0.56 -13.36 -6.80
C ALA A 366 0.30 -13.80 -8.25
N ALA A 367 1.20 -14.60 -8.83
CA ALA A 367 1.04 -15.12 -10.19
C ALA A 367 -0.16 -16.08 -10.32
N MET A 368 -0.40 -16.94 -9.33
CA MET A 368 -1.56 -17.83 -9.29
C MET A 368 -2.89 -17.08 -9.25
N LEU A 369 -2.94 -15.90 -8.62
CA LEU A 369 -4.17 -15.12 -8.51
C LEU A 369 -4.53 -14.38 -9.80
N GLU A 370 -3.56 -13.97 -10.62
CA GLU A 370 -3.78 -13.07 -11.76
C GLU A 370 -4.78 -13.58 -12.82
N PRO A 371 -4.82 -14.87 -13.20
CA PRO A 371 -5.79 -15.34 -14.21
C PRO A 371 -7.20 -15.61 -13.66
N HIS A 372 -7.44 -15.48 -12.36
CA HIS A 372 -8.67 -15.93 -11.70
C HIS A 372 -9.59 -14.78 -11.27
N GLY A 373 -9.74 -13.74 -12.12
CA GLY A 373 -10.54 -12.55 -11.82
C GLY A 373 -11.95 -12.86 -11.34
N ASP A 374 -12.65 -13.76 -12.03
CA ASP A 374 -14.03 -14.16 -11.71
C ASP A 374 -14.18 -14.76 -10.29
N LEU A 375 -13.13 -15.39 -9.76
CA LEU A 375 -13.15 -16.00 -8.42
C LEU A 375 -12.81 -14.98 -7.31
N ILE A 376 -12.03 -13.94 -7.64
CA ILE A 376 -11.34 -13.14 -6.61
C ILE A 376 -11.69 -11.66 -6.62
N ASP A 377 -12.05 -11.05 -7.75
CA ASP A 377 -12.20 -9.59 -7.85
C ASP A 377 -13.30 -9.05 -6.91
N GLY A 378 -14.34 -9.84 -6.63
CA GLY A 378 -15.38 -9.51 -5.66
C GLY A 378 -14.90 -9.41 -4.20
N LEU A 379 -13.72 -9.94 -3.86
CA LEU A 379 -13.16 -9.89 -2.50
C LEU A 379 -12.66 -8.50 -2.12
N GLY A 380 -12.39 -7.61 -3.08
CA GLY A 380 -11.93 -6.24 -2.80
C GLY A 380 -12.88 -5.45 -1.89
N GLN A 381 -14.19 -5.69 -2.03
CA GLN A 381 -15.21 -5.05 -1.19
C GLN A 381 -15.15 -5.51 0.28
N CYS A 382 -14.63 -6.70 0.56
CA CYS A 382 -14.44 -7.25 1.90
C CYS A 382 -13.22 -6.66 2.62
N MET A 383 -12.38 -5.86 1.96
CA MET A 383 -11.14 -5.30 2.53
C MET A 383 -11.34 -4.01 3.34
N GLN A 384 -12.59 -3.57 3.52
CA GLN A 384 -12.94 -2.43 4.37
C GLN A 384 -13.18 -2.89 5.81
N ALA A 385 -13.04 -2.00 6.78
CA ALA A 385 -13.38 -2.27 8.18
C ALA A 385 -14.24 -1.17 8.78
N ASP A 386 -15.17 -1.59 9.64
CA ASP A 386 -15.82 -0.73 10.63
C ASP A 386 -15.13 -0.99 11.97
N GLU A 387 -14.11 -0.19 12.26
CA GLU A 387 -13.30 -0.35 13.49
C GLU A 387 -14.11 0.04 14.75
N GLU A 388 -15.11 0.93 14.62
CA GLU A 388 -15.94 1.38 15.75
C GLU A 388 -16.83 0.25 16.26
N ALA A 389 -17.41 -0.55 15.36
CA ALA A 389 -18.20 -1.73 15.71
C ALA A 389 -17.44 -2.76 16.56
N HIS A 390 -16.11 -2.72 16.54
CA HIS A 390 -15.23 -3.66 17.26
C HIS A 390 -14.44 -3.00 18.40
N PHE A 391 -14.71 -1.73 18.73
CA PHE A 391 -13.96 -0.98 19.74
C PHE A 391 -14.38 -1.30 21.20
N GLY A 392 -15.62 -1.75 21.41
CA GLY A 392 -16.15 -2.08 22.73
C GLY A 392 -15.45 -3.31 23.35
N ILE A 393 -15.16 -3.24 24.65
CA ILE A 393 -14.68 -4.41 25.41
C ILE A 393 -15.90 -5.15 25.94
N ASP A 394 -15.96 -6.45 25.71
CA ASP A 394 -16.90 -7.33 26.38
C ASP A 394 -16.39 -7.62 27.80
N GLY A 395 -16.91 -6.86 28.77
CA GLY A 395 -16.57 -7.02 30.18
C GLY A 395 -17.15 -8.28 30.82
N THR A 396 -18.04 -9.01 30.14
CA THR A 396 -18.69 -10.22 30.67
C THR A 396 -17.87 -11.49 30.43
N MET A 397 -16.95 -11.46 29.46
CA MET A 397 -15.99 -12.54 29.20
C MET A 397 -15.24 -12.89 30.50
N ARG A 398 -15.03 -14.19 30.74
CA ARG A 398 -14.27 -14.67 31.89
C ARG A 398 -12.77 -14.50 31.69
N VAL A 399 -12.05 -14.27 32.78
CA VAL A 399 -10.58 -14.21 32.78
C VAL A 399 -9.95 -15.49 32.19
N ALA A 400 -10.50 -16.67 32.48
CA ALA A 400 -10.02 -17.93 31.91
C ALA A 400 -10.13 -17.98 30.37
N GLU A 401 -11.18 -17.39 29.80
CA GLU A 401 -11.37 -17.33 28.34
C GLU A 401 -10.36 -16.39 27.69
N LEU A 402 -10.10 -15.23 28.31
CA LEU A 402 -9.06 -14.31 27.83
C LEU A 402 -7.67 -14.97 27.86
N ARG A 403 -7.35 -15.71 28.93
CA ARG A 403 -6.10 -16.50 29.03
C ARG A 403 -5.99 -17.52 27.89
N ALA A 404 -7.06 -18.24 27.58
CA ALA A 404 -7.05 -19.21 26.47
C ALA A 404 -6.78 -18.53 25.11
N ILE A 405 -7.35 -17.35 24.87
CA ILE A 405 -7.10 -16.58 23.64
C ILE A 405 -5.63 -16.12 23.58
N LEU A 406 -5.08 -15.59 24.68
CA LEU A 406 -3.66 -15.20 24.76
C LEU A 406 -2.75 -16.39 24.45
N GLN A 407 -2.99 -17.54 25.07
CA GLN A 407 -2.19 -18.74 24.84
C GLN A 407 -2.28 -19.24 23.39
N ALA A 408 -3.44 -19.12 22.74
CA ALA A 408 -3.63 -19.60 21.37
C ALA A 408 -3.12 -18.62 20.29
N GLN A 409 -3.16 -17.31 20.54
CA GLN A 409 -2.94 -16.28 19.51
C GLN A 409 -1.69 -15.41 19.77
N TYR A 410 -1.18 -15.40 20.99
CA TYR A 410 -0.04 -14.61 21.44
C TYR A 410 1.04 -15.47 22.10
N ASP A 411 1.08 -16.78 21.81
CA ASP A 411 2.14 -17.70 22.23
C ASP A 411 3.54 -17.14 21.93
N TRP A 412 3.72 -16.58 20.72
CA TRP A 412 4.93 -15.90 20.28
C TRP A 412 5.35 -14.73 21.19
N ALA A 413 4.38 -14.05 21.82
CA ALA A 413 4.63 -12.90 22.68
C ALA A 413 4.80 -13.30 24.14
N ILE A 414 3.88 -14.10 24.70
CA ILE A 414 3.87 -14.43 26.13
C ILE A 414 5.04 -15.32 26.56
N HIS A 415 5.68 -16.00 25.61
CA HIS A 415 6.89 -16.79 25.83
C HIS A 415 8.19 -16.05 25.49
N THR A 416 8.12 -14.81 25.00
CA THR A 416 9.31 -13.98 24.78
C THR A 416 9.82 -13.40 26.11
N ASP A 417 11.13 -13.50 26.35
CA ASP A 417 11.78 -12.91 27.52
C ASP A 417 12.06 -11.41 27.30
N TYR A 418 11.14 -10.56 27.73
CA TYR A 418 11.29 -9.11 27.64
C TYR A 418 12.27 -8.50 28.66
N SER A 419 12.88 -9.31 29.53
CA SER A 419 14.00 -8.85 30.38
C SER A 419 15.32 -8.80 29.62
N ASP A 420 15.44 -9.57 28.53
CA ASP A 420 16.56 -9.45 27.59
C ASP A 420 16.51 -8.08 26.88
N PRO A 421 17.56 -7.26 26.98
CA PRO A 421 17.61 -5.97 26.30
C PRO A 421 17.47 -6.07 24.77
N ALA A 422 17.78 -7.21 24.14
CA ALA A 422 17.59 -7.41 22.70
C ALA A 422 16.10 -7.42 22.31
N HIS A 423 15.26 -8.09 23.09
CA HIS A 423 13.81 -8.15 22.86
C HIS A 423 13.08 -6.85 23.22
N CYS A 424 13.77 -5.90 23.88
CA CYS A 424 13.28 -4.57 24.21
C CYS A 424 14.14 -3.45 23.60
N ALA A 425 14.94 -3.74 22.57
CA ALA A 425 15.98 -2.83 22.09
C ALA A 425 15.45 -1.52 21.53
N ARG A 426 14.19 -1.48 21.07
CA ARG A 426 13.63 -0.32 20.38
C ARG A 426 12.36 0.22 21.03
N PHE A 427 11.98 1.43 20.67
CA PHE A 427 10.70 2.04 21.08
C PHE A 427 10.17 2.94 19.97
N TRP A 428 8.85 2.89 19.76
CA TRP A 428 8.19 3.75 18.79
C TRP A 428 7.78 5.07 19.43
N TYR A 429 7.95 6.20 18.75
CA TYR A 429 7.55 7.52 19.26
C TYR A 429 7.08 8.44 18.13
N ILE A 430 6.40 9.55 18.46
CA ILE A 430 6.14 10.63 17.48
C ILE A 430 7.22 11.69 17.65
N SER A 431 7.94 12.00 16.58
CA SER A 431 8.89 13.11 16.57
C SER A 431 8.14 14.45 16.65
N GLU A 432 8.56 15.34 17.54
CA GLU A 432 8.01 16.69 17.66
C GLU A 432 8.29 17.53 16.41
N GLU A 433 9.50 17.44 15.85
CA GLU A 433 9.91 18.18 14.65
C GLU A 433 9.20 17.68 13.38
N LYS A 434 8.99 16.37 13.27
CA LYS A 434 8.45 15.75 12.05
C LYS A 434 6.95 15.46 12.11
N LEU A 435 6.37 15.45 13.32
CA LEU A 435 5.00 14.99 13.60
C LEU A 435 4.67 13.62 12.98
N GLU A 436 5.70 12.76 12.91
CA GLU A 436 5.63 11.45 12.30
C GLU A 436 6.19 10.38 13.24
N PRO A 437 5.68 9.14 13.14
CA PRO A 437 6.27 8.00 13.81
C PRO A 437 7.75 7.78 13.48
N ARG A 438 8.52 7.49 14.51
CA ARG A 438 9.93 7.13 14.48
C ARG A 438 10.18 5.91 15.38
N LEU A 439 11.33 5.31 15.20
CA LEU A 439 11.80 4.15 15.95
C LEU A 439 13.17 4.50 16.54
N GLY A 440 13.25 4.57 17.87
CA GLY A 440 14.47 4.89 18.61
C GLY A 440 15.09 3.66 19.25
N GLU A 441 16.40 3.73 19.52
CA GLU A 441 17.16 2.71 20.24
C GLU A 441 17.06 2.92 21.77
N ARG A 442 16.33 2.04 22.48
CA ARG A 442 15.95 2.22 23.89
C ARG A 442 17.13 2.44 24.84
N LEU A 443 18.26 1.78 24.57
CA LEU A 443 19.45 1.84 25.43
C LEU A 443 20.44 2.95 25.04
N LYS A 444 20.22 3.61 23.90
CA LYS A 444 21.16 4.60 23.34
C LYS A 444 20.55 5.98 23.19
N GLU A 445 19.24 6.07 23.05
CA GLU A 445 18.50 7.30 22.80
C GLU A 445 17.58 7.64 23.96
N GLU A 446 17.48 8.93 24.27
CA GLU A 446 16.45 9.44 25.17
C GLU A 446 15.05 9.35 24.52
N GLY A 447 14.00 9.37 25.33
CA GLY A 447 12.62 9.45 24.84
C GLY A 447 11.81 8.15 24.93
N ALA A 448 12.37 7.06 25.48
CA ALA A 448 11.62 5.84 25.77
C ALA A 448 10.40 6.08 26.68
N SER A 449 10.39 7.16 27.48
CA SER A 449 9.23 7.61 28.27
C SER A 449 8.07 8.15 27.43
N ARG A 450 8.29 8.46 26.16
CA ARG A 450 7.28 8.91 25.18
C ARG A 450 6.86 7.79 24.21
N GLU A 451 7.12 6.54 24.59
CA GLU A 451 6.82 5.38 23.78
C GLU A 451 5.32 5.29 23.44
N LEU A 452 5.03 5.03 22.17
CA LEU A 452 3.71 4.68 21.69
C LEU A 452 3.40 3.22 22.02
N PRO A 453 2.12 2.87 22.29
CA PRO A 453 1.72 1.51 22.63
C PRO A 453 1.69 0.59 21.38
N LEU A 454 2.85 0.42 20.75
CA LEU A 454 3.06 -0.41 19.56
C LEU A 454 3.90 -1.67 19.87
N ASP A 455 4.37 -1.80 21.11
CA ASP A 455 5.00 -2.97 21.71
C ASP A 455 3.97 -4.04 22.10
N THR A 456 3.12 -4.43 21.14
CA THR A 456 1.95 -5.31 21.39
C THR A 456 2.34 -6.62 22.07
N GLY A 457 3.47 -7.21 21.67
CA GLY A 457 3.98 -8.43 22.30
C GLY A 457 4.34 -8.25 23.78
N ARG A 458 5.03 -7.15 24.12
CA ARG A 458 5.39 -6.84 25.51
C ARG A 458 4.15 -6.54 26.36
N GLN A 459 3.19 -5.80 25.80
CA GLN A 459 1.90 -5.55 26.47
C GLN A 459 1.10 -6.84 26.68
N ALA A 460 1.11 -7.77 25.72
CA ALA A 460 0.46 -9.08 25.84
C ALA A 460 1.12 -9.93 26.94
N SER A 461 2.46 -9.93 27.00
CA SER A 461 3.20 -10.63 28.05
C SER A 461 2.93 -10.03 29.43
N ALA A 462 2.93 -8.70 29.58
CA ALA A 462 2.59 -8.04 30.84
C ALA A 462 1.16 -8.38 31.31
N LEU A 463 0.18 -8.33 30.39
CA LEU A 463 -1.20 -8.76 30.67
C LEU A 463 -1.26 -10.23 31.10
N TRP A 464 -0.54 -11.11 30.39
CA TRP A 464 -0.52 -12.53 30.68
C TRP A 464 -0.04 -12.84 32.10
N GLN A 465 0.99 -12.14 32.58
CA GLN A 465 1.53 -12.32 33.94
C GLN A 465 0.50 -11.97 35.01
N VAL A 466 -0.14 -10.80 34.91
CA VAL A 466 -1.14 -10.37 35.90
C VAL A 466 -2.36 -11.31 35.91
N LEU A 467 -2.81 -11.77 34.74
CA LEU A 467 -3.95 -12.70 34.64
C LEU A 467 -3.68 -14.08 35.29
N GLN A 468 -2.44 -14.48 35.58
CA GLN A 468 -2.16 -15.76 36.23
C GLN A 468 -2.64 -15.79 37.68
N GLU A 469 -2.64 -14.64 38.35
CA GLU A 469 -3.01 -14.51 39.77
C GLU A 469 -4.52 -14.27 39.95
N GLU A 470 -5.23 -14.03 38.85
CA GLU A 470 -6.66 -13.69 38.85
C GLU A 470 -7.56 -14.93 38.80
N ASP A 471 -8.70 -14.84 39.49
CA ASP A 471 -9.74 -15.87 39.47
C ASP A 471 -10.27 -16.06 38.03
N GLY A 472 -10.22 -17.31 37.54
CA GLY A 472 -10.61 -17.64 36.17
C GLY A 472 -12.07 -17.43 35.86
N ASP A 473 -12.95 -17.52 36.86
CA ASP A 473 -14.39 -17.31 36.69
C ASP A 473 -14.79 -15.83 36.89
N ALA A 474 -13.86 -14.96 37.29
CA ALA A 474 -14.14 -13.54 37.40
C ALA A 474 -14.41 -12.91 36.01
N PRO A 475 -15.38 -11.98 35.91
CA PRO A 475 -15.62 -11.23 34.68
C PRO A 475 -14.48 -10.23 34.43
N LEU A 476 -14.11 -10.03 33.17
CA LEU A 476 -13.08 -9.07 32.77
C LEU A 476 -13.37 -7.63 33.22
N ALA A 477 -14.64 -7.26 33.41
CA ALA A 477 -15.00 -5.96 33.98
C ALA A 477 -14.40 -5.76 35.39
N ARG A 478 -14.39 -6.80 36.23
CA ARG A 478 -13.78 -6.74 37.56
C ARG A 478 -12.26 -6.59 37.47
N PHE A 479 -11.64 -7.38 36.60
CA PHE A 479 -10.19 -7.30 36.33
C PHE A 479 -9.79 -5.89 35.87
N LEU A 480 -10.49 -5.30 34.90
CA LEU A 480 -10.18 -3.98 34.35
C LEU A 480 -10.47 -2.80 35.29
N LEU A 481 -11.31 -3.00 36.31
CA LEU A 481 -11.47 -2.02 37.39
C LEU A 481 -10.25 -2.00 38.32
N ALA A 482 -9.60 -3.16 38.52
CA ALA A 482 -8.39 -3.28 39.32
C ALA A 482 -7.13 -2.90 38.54
N HIS A 483 -7.05 -3.30 37.26
CA HIS A 483 -5.87 -3.14 36.39
C HIS A 483 -6.23 -2.40 35.08
N PRO A 484 -6.62 -1.11 35.15
CA PRO A 484 -7.09 -0.35 33.99
C PRO A 484 -6.03 -0.14 32.90
N GLU A 485 -4.73 -0.22 33.23
CA GLU A 485 -3.60 -0.12 32.31
C GLU A 485 -3.63 -1.19 31.21
N HIS A 486 -4.26 -2.34 31.47
CA HIS A 486 -4.38 -3.43 30.50
C HIS A 486 -5.53 -3.27 29.50
N ARG A 487 -6.34 -2.22 29.62
CA ARG A 487 -7.54 -2.01 28.80
C ARG A 487 -7.26 -2.07 27.29
N LEU A 488 -6.16 -1.47 26.83
CA LEU A 488 -5.81 -1.47 25.40
C LEU A 488 -5.51 -2.88 24.90
N MET A 489 -4.72 -3.64 25.65
CA MET A 489 -4.35 -5.01 25.28
C MET A 489 -5.54 -5.96 25.39
N VAL A 490 -6.38 -5.86 26.43
CA VAL A 490 -7.61 -6.67 26.54
C VAL A 490 -8.52 -6.48 25.34
N ARG A 491 -8.77 -5.21 24.93
CA ARG A 491 -9.53 -4.93 23.70
C ARG A 491 -8.89 -5.66 22.51
N ARG A 492 -7.57 -5.53 22.37
CA ARG A 492 -6.84 -6.10 21.25
C ARG A 492 -6.95 -7.63 21.18
N VAL A 493 -6.78 -8.32 22.32
CA VAL A 493 -6.96 -9.78 22.42
C VAL A 493 -8.38 -10.20 22.03
N GLN A 494 -9.41 -9.48 22.49
CA GLN A 494 -10.80 -9.75 22.10
C GLN A 494 -11.05 -9.51 20.60
N THR A 495 -10.44 -8.49 20.01
CA THR A 495 -10.48 -8.28 18.55
C THR A 495 -9.85 -9.47 17.82
N THR A 496 -8.65 -9.91 18.23
CA THR A 496 -7.93 -11.03 17.59
C THR A 496 -8.69 -12.35 17.65
N ALA A 497 -9.47 -12.59 18.72
CA ALA A 497 -10.32 -13.77 18.81
C ALA A 497 -11.39 -13.85 17.70
N ARG A 498 -11.81 -12.70 17.16
CA ARG A 498 -12.82 -12.61 16.08
C ARG A 498 -12.18 -12.37 14.70
N HIS A 499 -10.92 -11.92 14.68
CA HIS A 499 -10.19 -11.49 13.50
C HIS A 499 -8.80 -12.16 13.49
N PRO A 500 -8.67 -13.35 12.90
CA PRO A 500 -7.49 -14.20 13.07
C PRO A 500 -6.18 -13.60 12.51
N PHE A 501 -6.27 -12.67 11.55
CA PHE A 501 -5.14 -11.96 10.96
C PHE A 501 -4.97 -10.53 11.52
N ALA A 502 -5.56 -10.22 12.68
CA ALA A 502 -5.51 -8.88 13.29
C ALA A 502 -4.16 -8.52 13.95
N GLU A 503 -3.26 -9.48 14.07
CA GLU A 503 -1.97 -9.32 14.75
C GLU A 503 -0.81 -9.65 13.84
N ILE A 504 0.21 -8.79 13.89
CA ILE A 504 1.55 -9.11 13.39
C ILE A 504 2.22 -9.92 14.50
N ARG A 505 2.60 -11.16 14.20
CA ARG A 505 3.07 -12.16 15.17
C ARG A 505 4.59 -12.18 15.31
N ASP A 506 5.17 -10.99 15.46
CA ASP A 506 6.59 -10.79 15.74
C ASP A 506 6.78 -9.59 16.67
N ASN A 507 7.92 -9.57 17.35
CA ASN A 507 8.24 -8.53 18.32
C ASN A 507 8.64 -7.22 17.61
N LEU A 508 7.73 -6.23 17.64
CA LEU A 508 7.91 -4.95 16.93
C LEU A 508 8.90 -3.97 17.58
N ILE A 509 9.50 -4.36 18.71
CA ILE A 509 10.51 -3.59 19.43
C ILE A 509 11.85 -4.34 19.56
N ASP A 510 11.99 -5.45 18.84
CA ASP A 510 13.19 -6.27 18.83
C ASP A 510 14.38 -5.59 18.15
N ALA A 511 15.59 -5.97 18.54
CA ALA A 511 16.84 -5.54 17.93
C ALA A 511 16.93 -5.94 16.43
N GLU A 512 16.38 -7.09 16.05
CA GLU A 512 16.46 -7.63 14.69
C GLU A 512 15.27 -7.25 13.80
N MET A 513 14.23 -6.63 14.37
CA MET A 513 13.03 -6.24 13.63
C MET A 513 13.39 -5.34 12.43
N LEU A 514 12.73 -5.53 11.29
CA LEU A 514 12.94 -4.68 10.10
C LEU A 514 11.64 -3.94 9.77
N PRO A 515 11.54 -2.62 10.07
CA PRO A 515 10.33 -1.85 9.75
C PRO A 515 9.95 -1.87 8.27
N ILE A 516 10.94 -2.00 7.39
CA ILE A 516 10.72 -2.13 5.93
C ILE A 516 9.84 -3.33 5.55
N ASP A 517 9.78 -4.40 6.34
CA ASP A 517 8.92 -5.54 6.05
C ASP A 517 7.42 -5.19 6.25
N LEU A 518 7.10 -4.38 7.26
CA LEU A 518 5.75 -3.80 7.44
C LEU A 518 5.39 -2.88 6.27
N LEU A 519 6.34 -2.02 5.88
CA LEU A 519 6.14 -1.08 4.78
C LEU A 519 5.88 -1.84 3.48
N ARG A 520 6.72 -2.84 3.17
CA ARG A 520 6.59 -3.63 1.96
C ARG A 520 5.25 -4.36 1.88
N CYS A 521 4.79 -4.96 2.98
CA CYS A 521 3.47 -5.57 3.03
C CYS A 521 2.36 -4.58 2.62
N LYS A 522 2.32 -3.41 3.25
CA LYS A 522 1.31 -2.38 2.94
C LYS A 522 1.44 -1.85 1.51
N LEU A 523 2.66 -1.63 1.05
CA LEU A 523 2.93 -1.09 -0.28
C LEU A 523 2.64 -2.10 -1.40
N ALA A 524 2.76 -3.40 -1.15
CA ALA A 524 2.27 -4.45 -2.04
C ALA A 524 0.74 -4.39 -2.18
N PHE A 525 0.00 -4.18 -1.08
CA PHE A 525 -1.44 -3.90 -1.15
C PHE A 525 -1.76 -2.60 -1.89
N PHE A 526 -0.90 -1.58 -1.85
CA PHE A 526 -1.09 -0.39 -2.69
C PHE A 526 -0.91 -0.72 -4.18
N GLY A 527 -0.02 -1.67 -4.49
CA GLY A 527 0.25 -2.15 -5.85
C GLY A 527 1.69 -1.90 -6.32
N ALA A 528 2.62 -1.60 -5.41
CA ALA A 528 4.03 -1.42 -5.73
C ALA A 528 4.66 -2.74 -6.19
N THR A 529 5.38 -2.73 -7.30
CA THR A 529 5.99 -3.92 -7.94
C THR A 529 7.48 -4.05 -7.69
N ARG A 530 8.14 -2.96 -7.29
CA ARG A 530 9.58 -2.88 -7.02
C ARG A 530 9.83 -2.03 -5.77
N PHE A 531 10.74 -2.50 -4.93
CA PHE A 531 11.09 -1.89 -3.65
C PHE A 531 12.60 -1.61 -3.64
N ASP A 532 12.96 -0.37 -3.35
CA ASP A 532 14.35 0.06 -3.30
C ASP A 532 14.65 0.70 -1.93
N PRO A 533 15.01 -0.12 -0.93
CA PRO A 533 15.36 0.36 0.40
C PRO A 533 16.54 1.31 0.35
N ARG A 534 16.46 2.37 1.14
CA ARG A 534 17.56 3.33 1.30
C ARG A 534 18.12 3.34 2.72
N SER A 535 17.38 2.73 3.65
CA SER A 535 17.87 2.13 4.89
C SER A 535 16.90 1.01 5.29
N ASP A 536 17.15 0.41 6.45
CA ASP A 536 16.23 -0.46 7.20
C ASP A 536 14.88 0.18 7.63
N ARG A 537 14.70 1.50 7.46
CA ARG A 537 13.56 2.29 7.98
C ARG A 537 12.73 2.96 6.89
N TRP A 538 13.19 2.98 5.63
CA TRP A 538 12.44 3.60 4.53
C TRP A 538 12.81 3.02 3.17
N VAL A 539 11.84 3.07 2.25
CA VAL A 539 11.89 2.41 0.94
C VAL A 539 11.33 3.32 -0.14
N ARG A 540 11.95 3.28 -1.32
CA ARG A 540 11.44 3.93 -2.54
C ARG A 540 10.66 2.92 -3.37
N ILE A 541 9.57 3.38 -3.96
CA ILE A 541 8.73 2.60 -4.87
C ILE A 541 8.28 3.47 -6.05
N SER A 542 7.69 2.83 -7.06
CA SER A 542 6.90 3.49 -8.10
C SER A 542 5.50 2.86 -8.13
N LEU A 543 4.47 3.69 -8.26
CA LEU A 543 3.08 3.27 -8.42
C LEU A 543 2.60 3.54 -9.85
N PHE A 544 1.65 2.73 -10.33
CA PHE A 544 1.05 2.81 -11.67
C PHE A 544 2.03 2.64 -12.84
N GLN A 545 3.26 2.18 -12.60
CA GLN A 545 4.18 1.84 -13.68
C GLN A 545 3.58 0.69 -14.51
N GLY A 546 3.52 0.85 -15.85
CA GLY A 546 2.90 -0.14 -16.74
C GLY A 546 1.37 -0.06 -16.82
N ALA A 547 0.70 0.68 -15.93
CA ALA A 547 -0.75 0.81 -15.94
C ALA A 547 -1.26 1.79 -17.02
N PRO A 548 -2.54 1.68 -17.46
CA PRO A 548 -3.22 2.66 -18.33
C PRO A 548 -3.10 4.12 -17.82
N TYR A 549 -3.12 5.10 -18.72
CA TYR A 549 -3.33 6.53 -18.45
C TYR A 549 -4.82 6.81 -18.55
N PRO A 550 -5.31 7.92 -17.97
CA PRO A 550 -6.73 8.26 -18.03
C PRO A 550 -7.29 8.32 -19.47
N ASP A 551 -6.52 8.85 -20.42
CA ASP A 551 -6.93 8.95 -21.83
C ASP A 551 -7.02 7.59 -22.54
N ASP A 552 -6.25 6.60 -22.09
CA ASP A 552 -6.24 5.27 -22.72
C ASP A 552 -7.54 4.49 -22.44
N LEU A 553 -8.21 4.83 -21.33
CA LEU A 553 -9.45 4.19 -20.90
C LEU A 553 -10.69 4.84 -21.54
N ASN A 554 -10.53 6.02 -22.16
CA ASN A 554 -11.60 6.75 -22.85
C ASN A 554 -11.08 7.32 -24.18
N PRO A 555 -10.86 6.48 -25.21
CA PRO A 555 -10.32 6.93 -26.50
C PRO A 555 -11.23 7.90 -27.28
N GLY A 556 -12.41 8.24 -26.76
CA GLY A 556 -13.45 9.01 -27.45
C GLY A 556 -13.32 10.54 -27.40
N ASP A 557 -12.51 11.13 -26.51
CA ASP A 557 -12.46 12.60 -26.30
C ASP A 557 -11.05 13.11 -25.94
N ALA A 558 -9.99 12.53 -26.51
CA ALA A 558 -8.68 13.18 -26.45
C ALA A 558 -8.68 14.41 -27.41
N PRO A 559 -8.30 15.62 -26.95
CA PRO A 559 -8.30 16.82 -27.78
C PRO A 559 -7.32 16.78 -28.95
#